data_AF-A0A9W6SQ06-F1
#
_entry.id   AF-A0A9W6SQ06-F1
#
_cell.length_a   1.000
_cell.length_b   1.000
_cell.length_c   1.000
_cell.angle_alpha   90.00
_cell.angle_beta   90.00
_cell.angle_gamma   90.00
#
_symmetry.space_group_name_H-M   'P 1'
#
loop_
_entity.id
_entity.type
_entity.pdbx_description
1 polymer ?
#
loop_
_entity_poly.entity_id
_entity_poly.type
_entity_poly.pdbx_seq_one_letter_code
_entity_poly.pdbx_strand_id
1 'polypeptide(L)'
;MTAETIAPKARRTPVGPRILGGVLVLLGLGLFWEAWRAEGEVTLGGPRLAPIIVTGLWVVFAVIYLLRQIFAPAADYPEPEGEDEHADSVHTPLDWKAPAIVAVLLAAYALLLEPAGFVLATGAFYLGVTRALGSKKIVREVIVALVLSFGVYLAFTRLLEISLPEGVLPL
;
A
#
# COMPACT_ATOMS: atom_id res chain seq x y z
N MET A 1 -22.73 -26.22 -40.85
CA MET A 1 -22.25 -25.87 -39.49
C MET A 1 -20.91 -25.18 -39.65
N THR A 2 -20.93 -23.86 -39.60
CA THR A 2 -19.80 -22.95 -39.83
C THR A 2 -18.88 -22.92 -38.62
N ALA A 3 -17.60 -23.19 -38.83
CA ALA A 3 -16.56 -23.02 -37.82
C ALA A 3 -16.41 -21.52 -37.52
N GLU A 4 -16.70 -21.14 -36.28
CA GLU A 4 -16.45 -19.80 -35.76
C GLU A 4 -14.94 -19.65 -35.61
N THR A 5 -14.31 -18.94 -36.54
CA THR A 5 -12.89 -18.57 -36.46
C THR A 5 -12.73 -17.62 -35.28
N ILE A 6 -12.23 -18.13 -34.16
CA ILE A 6 -11.81 -17.33 -33.01
C ILE A 6 -10.61 -16.50 -33.47
N ALA A 7 -10.85 -15.22 -33.76
CA ALA A 7 -9.80 -14.26 -34.07
C ALA A 7 -8.87 -14.11 -32.84
N PRO A 8 -7.54 -14.06 -33.02
CA PRO A 8 -6.62 -13.88 -31.90
C PRO A 8 -6.84 -12.51 -31.24
N LYS A 9 -7.28 -12.51 -29.97
CA LYS A 9 -7.41 -11.32 -29.12
C LYS A 9 -6.01 -10.67 -29.04
N ALA A 10 -5.84 -9.51 -29.68
CA ALA A 10 -4.55 -8.83 -29.76
C ALA A 10 -4.01 -8.58 -28.34
N ARG A 11 -2.91 -9.26 -27.97
CA ARG A 11 -2.20 -9.07 -26.70
C ARG A 11 -1.68 -7.63 -26.66
N ARG A 12 -2.42 -6.73 -26.02
CA ARG A 12 -1.91 -5.40 -25.67
C ARG A 12 -0.82 -5.63 -24.62
N THR A 13 0.43 -5.33 -24.96
CA THR A 13 1.49 -5.22 -23.96
C THR A 13 1.04 -4.15 -22.97
N PRO A 14 0.98 -4.43 -21.66
CA PRO A 14 0.52 -3.45 -20.70
C PRO A 14 1.65 -2.42 -20.50
N VAL A 15 1.66 -1.40 -21.37
CA VAL A 15 2.55 -0.24 -21.28
C VAL A 15 2.21 0.59 -20.03
N GLY A 16 0.94 0.55 -19.59
CA GLY A 16 0.43 1.27 -18.41
C GLY A 16 1.24 1.01 -17.12
N PRO A 17 1.40 -0.24 -16.66
CA PRO A 17 2.19 -0.56 -15.47
C PRO A 17 3.66 -0.13 -15.56
N ARG A 18 4.27 -0.12 -16.76
CA ARG A 18 5.66 0.33 -16.94
C ARG A 18 5.78 1.84 -16.80
N ILE A 19 4.84 2.59 -17.39
CA ILE A 19 4.75 4.05 -17.23
C ILE A 19 4.53 4.38 -15.75
N LEU A 20 3.61 3.68 -15.08
CA LEU A 20 3.36 3.88 -13.65
C LEU A 20 4.62 3.62 -12.82
N GLY A 21 5.32 2.51 -13.06
CA GLY A 21 6.58 2.21 -12.38
C GLY A 21 7.65 3.28 -12.63
N GLY A 22 7.78 3.75 -13.87
CA GLY A 22 8.70 4.85 -14.22
C GLY A 22 8.37 6.15 -13.49
N VAL A 23 7.09 6.54 -13.46
CA VAL A 23 6.62 7.73 -12.75
C VAL A 23 6.87 7.61 -11.24
N LEU A 24 6.59 6.45 -10.63
CA LEU A 24 6.83 6.19 -9.21
C LEU A 24 8.31 6.28 -8.85
N VAL A 25 9.21 5.80 -9.71
CA VAL A 25 10.66 5.89 -9.52
C VAL A 25 11.12 7.35 -9.66
N LEU A 26 10.67 8.06 -10.69
CA LEU A 26 11.04 9.47 -10.90
C LEU A 26 10.57 10.36 -9.75
N LEU A 27 9.31 10.21 -9.31
CA LEU A 27 8.79 10.91 -8.14
C LEU A 27 9.56 10.55 -6.88
N GLY A 28 9.79 9.26 -6.64
CA GLY A 28 10.55 8.80 -5.48
C GLY A 28 11.96 9.39 -5.45
N LEU A 29 12.67 9.40 -6.58
CA LEU A 29 14.01 9.99 -6.69
C LEU A 29 13.99 11.51 -6.49
N GLY A 30 12.98 12.21 -7.01
CA GLY A 30 12.80 13.64 -6.78
C GLY A 30 12.61 13.97 -5.30
N LEU A 31 11.69 13.26 -4.64
CA LEU A 31 11.44 13.42 -3.20
C LEU A 31 12.66 13.03 -2.35
N PHE A 32 13.36 11.96 -2.72
CA PHE A 32 14.60 11.56 -2.05
C PHE A 32 15.69 12.61 -2.21
N TRP A 33 15.79 13.23 -3.38
CA TRP A 33 16.75 14.29 -3.65
C TRP A 33 16.45 15.55 -2.82
N GLU A 34 15.18 15.92 -2.70
CA GLU A 34 14.75 17.00 -1.81
C GLU A 34 15.04 16.67 -0.34
N ALA A 35 14.70 15.47 0.12
CA ALA A 35 15.03 15.00 1.47
C ALA A 35 16.54 14.98 1.73
N TRP A 36 17.35 14.66 0.71
CA TRP A 36 18.80 14.69 0.80
C TRP A 36 19.36 16.11 0.84
N ARG A 37 18.70 17.08 0.21
CA ARG A 37 19.13 18.50 0.25
C ARG A 37 18.53 19.29 1.40
N ALA A 38 17.57 18.72 2.11
CA ALA A 38 16.95 19.36 3.26
C ALA A 38 18.00 19.77 4.31
N GLU A 39 17.83 20.98 4.84
CA GLU A 39 18.66 21.50 5.93
C GLU A 39 18.34 20.75 7.23
N GLY A 40 19.39 20.37 7.97
CA GLY A 40 19.26 19.61 9.22
C GLY A 40 20.22 18.43 9.31
N GLU A 41 20.54 18.05 10.54
CA GLU A 41 21.41 16.92 10.84
C GLU A 41 20.69 15.57 10.67
N VAL A 42 21.48 14.55 10.32
CA VAL A 42 21.05 13.16 10.18
C VAL A 42 21.20 12.48 11.54
N THR A 43 20.41 12.91 12.52
CA THR A 43 20.43 12.42 13.92
C THR A 43 19.14 11.67 14.24
N LEU A 44 19.19 10.71 15.17
CA LEU A 44 17.97 10.09 15.72
C LEU A 44 17.08 11.21 16.28
N GLY A 45 15.80 11.25 15.89
CA GLY A 45 14.90 12.35 16.22
C GLY A 45 14.99 13.59 15.32
N GLY A 46 15.96 13.64 14.40
CA GLY A 46 16.15 14.76 13.49
C GLY A 46 15.11 14.82 12.36
N PRO A 47 14.71 16.03 11.91
CA PRO A 47 13.66 16.24 10.91
C PRO A 47 14.00 15.64 9.52
N ARG A 48 15.27 15.28 9.31
CA ARG A 48 15.78 14.78 8.03
C ARG A 48 15.84 13.25 7.93
N LEU A 49 15.93 12.53 9.06
CA LEU A 49 15.99 11.07 9.04
C LEU A 49 14.70 10.42 8.54
N ALA A 50 13.55 10.89 9.03
CA ALA A 50 12.25 10.37 8.60
C ALA A 50 12.06 10.47 7.08
N PRO A 51 12.20 11.66 6.47
CA PRO A 51 12.05 11.81 5.02
C PRO A 51 13.02 10.94 4.24
N ILE A 52 14.29 10.86 4.62
CA ILE A 52 15.29 10.05 3.91
C ILE A 52 14.92 8.56 3.93
N ILE A 53 14.53 8.03 5.09
CA ILE A 53 14.20 6.60 5.23
C ILE A 53 12.94 6.26 4.42
N VAL A 54 11.89 7.09 4.54
CA VAL A 54 10.62 6.86 3.85
C VAL A 54 10.79 6.99 2.33
N THR A 55 11.43 8.04 1.84
CA THR A 55 11.65 8.26 0.40
C THR A 55 12.64 7.24 -0.17
N GLY A 56 13.67 6.85 0.58
CA GLY A 56 14.60 5.79 0.19
C GLY A 56 13.88 4.44 0.04
N LEU A 57 13.05 4.07 1.02
CA LEU A 57 12.28 2.83 0.96
C LEU A 57 11.26 2.83 -0.19
N TRP A 58 10.61 3.98 -0.45
CA TRP A 58 9.76 4.17 -1.63
C TRP A 58 10.54 3.88 -2.91
N VAL A 59 11.71 4.51 -3.11
CA VAL A 59 12.53 4.32 -4.31
C VAL A 59 12.89 2.85 -4.48
N VAL A 60 13.28 2.16 -3.41
CA VAL A 60 13.58 0.72 -3.46
C VAL A 60 12.37 -0.08 -3.94
N PHE A 61 11.18 0.12 -3.36
CA PHE A 61 9.98 -0.60 -3.78
C PHE A 61 9.54 -0.25 -5.21
N ALA A 62 9.65 1.01 -5.61
CA ALA A 62 9.32 1.45 -6.96
C ALA A 62 10.27 0.84 -8.00
N VAL A 63 11.58 0.78 -7.70
CA VAL A 63 12.57 0.12 -8.54
C VAL A 63 12.29 -1.38 -8.61
N ILE A 64 12.06 -2.05 -7.49
CA ILE A 64 11.70 -3.48 -7.48
C ILE A 64 10.45 -3.73 -8.33
N TYR A 65 9.41 -2.91 -8.18
CA TYR A 65 8.19 -3.00 -8.98
C TYR A 65 8.48 -2.83 -10.48
N LEU A 66 9.25 -1.81 -10.85
CA LEU A 66 9.60 -1.54 -12.24
C LEU A 66 10.46 -2.66 -12.84
N LEU A 67 11.46 -3.15 -12.10
CA LEU A 67 12.28 -4.29 -12.50
C LEU A 67 11.42 -5.53 -12.67
N ARG A 68 10.51 -5.84 -11.75
CA ARG A 68 9.56 -6.95 -11.92
C ARG A 68 8.71 -6.77 -13.17
N GLN A 69 8.27 -5.56 -13.51
CA GLN A 69 7.49 -5.32 -14.71
C GLN A 69 8.29 -5.42 -16.03
N ILE A 70 9.60 -5.16 -15.97
CA ILE A 70 10.51 -5.26 -17.11
C ILE A 70 10.95 -6.72 -17.30
N PHE A 71 11.29 -7.40 -16.21
CA PHE A 71 11.86 -8.75 -16.20
C PHE A 71 10.84 -9.87 -16.03
N ALA A 72 9.60 -9.59 -15.60
CA ALA A 72 8.55 -10.59 -15.63
C ALA A 72 8.30 -10.96 -17.11
N PRO A 73 8.59 -12.21 -17.51
CA PRO A 73 8.28 -12.67 -18.86
C PRO A 73 6.79 -12.56 -18.98
N ALA A 74 6.30 -11.66 -19.85
CA ALA A 74 4.90 -11.25 -20.04
C ALA A 74 3.97 -12.28 -19.41
N ALA A 75 3.84 -12.20 -18.08
CA ALA A 75 3.16 -13.26 -17.38
C ALA A 75 1.75 -13.05 -17.88
N ASP A 76 1.13 -14.12 -18.38
CA ASP A 76 -0.31 -14.22 -18.23
C ASP A 76 -0.53 -13.74 -16.80
N TYR A 77 -1.08 -12.52 -16.67
CA TYR A 77 -1.71 -12.14 -15.44
C TYR A 77 -2.58 -13.34 -15.18
N PRO A 78 -2.35 -14.11 -14.08
CA PRO A 78 -3.41 -14.99 -13.64
C PRO A 78 -4.56 -14.00 -13.53
N GLU A 79 -5.53 -14.10 -14.45
CA GLU A 79 -6.77 -13.39 -14.23
C GLU A 79 -7.13 -13.79 -12.82
N PRO A 80 -7.33 -12.81 -11.91
CA PRO A 80 -7.61 -13.13 -10.53
C PRO A 80 -8.78 -14.12 -10.56
N GLU A 81 -8.51 -15.41 -10.28
CA GLU A 81 -9.51 -16.50 -10.20
C GLU A 81 -10.37 -16.29 -8.93
N GLY A 82 -10.93 -15.09 -8.82
CA GLY A 82 -11.50 -14.51 -7.62
C GLY A 82 -11.90 -13.03 -7.75
N GLU A 83 -11.71 -12.38 -8.91
CA GLU A 83 -12.31 -11.07 -9.20
C GLU A 83 -12.97 -11.09 -10.59
N ASP A 84 -14.02 -11.92 -10.71
CA ASP A 84 -15.03 -11.79 -11.76
C ASP A 84 -15.85 -10.52 -11.53
N GLU A 85 -15.19 -9.35 -11.49
CA GLU A 85 -15.84 -8.06 -11.55
C GLU A 85 -14.76 -6.98 -11.75
N HIS A 86 -14.71 -6.41 -12.96
CA HIS A 86 -14.10 -5.10 -13.31
C HIS A 86 -12.73 -5.07 -14.00
N ALA A 87 -12.37 -6.07 -14.82
CA ALA A 87 -11.31 -5.88 -15.84
C ALA A 87 -11.83 -5.45 -17.23
N ASP A 88 -13.13 -5.52 -17.49
CA ASP A 88 -13.74 -5.04 -18.74
C ASP A 88 -15.09 -4.38 -18.42
N SER A 89 -15.11 -3.07 -18.16
CA SER A 89 -16.10 -2.20 -18.80
C SER A 89 -15.85 -0.72 -18.46
N VAL A 90 -15.96 0.10 -19.49
CA VAL A 90 -16.08 1.56 -19.42
C VAL A 90 -17.43 1.99 -18.78
N HIS A 91 -18.22 1.06 -18.20
CA HIS A 91 -19.58 1.31 -17.73
C HIS A 91 -20.02 0.53 -16.46
N THR A 92 -19.13 -0.07 -15.66
CA THR A 92 -19.61 -0.64 -14.40
C THR A 92 -19.96 0.50 -13.46
N PRO A 93 -21.20 0.58 -12.92
CA PRO A 93 -21.51 1.55 -11.89
C PRO A 93 -20.56 1.29 -10.74
N LEU A 94 -19.68 2.25 -10.47
CA LEU A 94 -18.69 2.18 -9.40
C LEU A 94 -19.42 1.73 -8.14
N ASP A 95 -19.10 0.55 -7.60
CA ASP A 95 -19.86 0.03 -6.46
C ASP A 95 -19.45 0.84 -5.21
N TRP A 96 -20.19 1.92 -4.94
CA TRP A 96 -19.90 2.91 -3.88
C TRP A 96 -19.85 2.29 -2.47
N LYS A 97 -20.30 1.04 -2.32
CA LYS A 97 -20.30 0.30 -1.06
C LYS A 97 -18.89 0.05 -0.55
N ALA A 98 -17.99 -0.43 -1.40
CA ALA A 98 -16.60 -0.70 -1.02
C ALA A 98 -15.87 0.58 -0.54
N PRO A 99 -15.84 1.70 -1.29
CA PRO A 99 -15.22 2.93 -0.81
C PRO A 99 -15.95 3.52 0.40
N ALA A 100 -17.27 3.38 0.51
CA ALA A 100 -18.01 3.83 1.69
C ALA A 100 -17.61 3.04 2.96
N ILE A 101 -17.47 1.71 2.87
CA ILE A 101 -17.02 0.88 4.00
C ILE A 101 -15.60 1.25 4.42
N VAL A 102 -14.70 1.45 3.45
CA VAL A 102 -13.32 1.89 3.73
C VAL A 102 -13.32 3.29 4.37
N ALA A 103 -14.14 4.21 3.89
CA ALA A 103 -14.26 5.55 4.47
C ALA A 103 -14.78 5.51 5.91
N VAL A 104 -15.76 4.65 6.21
CA VAL A 104 -16.26 4.43 7.58
C VAL A 104 -15.18 3.82 8.47
N LEU A 105 -14.42 2.83 7.97
CA LEU A 105 -13.29 2.25 8.70
C LEU A 105 -12.19 3.29 8.98
N LEU A 106 -11.92 4.18 8.03
CA LEU A 106 -10.95 5.24 8.19
C LEU A 106 -11.40 6.27 9.24
N ALA A 107 -12.68 6.64 9.22
CA ALA A 107 -13.27 7.50 10.24
C ALA A 107 -13.23 6.83 11.62
N ALA A 108 -13.57 5.54 11.69
CA ALA A 108 -13.47 4.77 12.93
C ALA A 108 -12.02 4.67 13.44
N TYR A 109 -11.04 4.49 12.55
CA TYR A 109 -9.62 4.52 12.90
C TYR A 109 -9.22 5.86 13.52
N ALA A 110 -9.58 6.98 12.88
CA ALA A 110 -9.27 8.30 13.38
C ALA A 110 -9.88 8.55 14.77
N LEU A 111 -11.12 8.10 15.01
CA LEU A 111 -11.79 8.20 16.31
C LEU A 111 -11.21 7.26 17.37
N LEU A 112 -10.72 6.07 16.98
CA LEU A 112 -10.07 5.12 17.89
C LEU A 112 -8.63 5.52 18.22
N LEU A 113 -7.98 6.31 17.39
CA LEU A 113 -6.57 6.65 17.53
C LEU A 113 -6.28 7.35 18.86
N GLU A 114 -7.16 8.28 19.26
CA GLU A 114 -7.03 9.06 20.49
C GLU A 114 -7.25 8.22 21.78
N PRO A 115 -8.33 7.42 21.92
CA PRO A 115 -8.54 6.60 23.12
C PRO A 115 -7.78 5.24 23.12
N ALA A 116 -7.63 4.57 21.98
CA ALA A 116 -7.09 3.21 21.92
C ALA A 116 -5.58 3.15 21.67
N GLY A 117 -4.98 4.22 21.16
CA GLY A 117 -3.57 4.28 20.79
C GLY A 117 -3.27 3.66 19.43
N PHE A 118 -2.10 3.99 18.89
CA PHE A 118 -1.74 3.70 17.50
C PHE A 118 -1.78 2.21 17.16
N VAL A 119 -1.23 1.34 18.00
CA VAL A 119 -1.11 -0.10 17.71
C VAL A 119 -2.47 -0.79 17.64
N LEU A 120 -3.34 -0.51 18.62
CA LEU A 120 -4.68 -1.12 18.68
C LEU A 120 -5.60 -0.57 17.59
N ALA A 121 -5.58 0.76 17.37
CA ALA A 121 -6.36 1.37 16.30
C ALA A 121 -5.94 0.81 14.93
N THR A 122 -4.64 0.67 14.67
CA THR A 122 -4.14 0.18 13.38
C THR A 122 -4.45 -1.30 13.20
N GLY A 123 -4.34 -2.11 14.25
CA GLY A 123 -4.76 -3.51 14.23
C GLY A 123 -6.25 -3.67 13.94
N ALA A 124 -7.11 -2.90 14.62
CA ALA A 124 -8.56 -2.92 14.40
C ALA A 124 -8.95 -2.44 12.99
N PHE A 125 -8.31 -1.39 12.49
CA PHE A 125 -8.49 -0.90 11.13
C PHE A 125 -8.13 -1.98 10.11
N TYR A 126 -6.96 -2.61 10.26
CA TYR A 126 -6.51 -3.65 9.35
C TYR A 126 -7.46 -4.86 9.34
N LEU A 127 -7.95 -5.27 10.51
CA LEU A 127 -8.97 -6.32 10.64
C LEU A 127 -10.30 -5.96 9.97
N GLY A 128 -10.71 -4.69 10.07
CA GLY A 128 -11.91 -4.19 9.42
C GLY A 128 -11.79 -4.19 7.90
N VAL A 129 -10.63 -3.76 7.39
CA VAL A 129 -10.32 -3.75 5.95
C VAL A 129 -10.26 -5.17 5.41
N THR A 130 -9.56 -6.10 6.07
CA THR A 130 -9.49 -7.48 5.59
C THR A 130 -10.83 -8.22 5.64
N ARG A 131 -11.69 -7.87 6.61
CA ARG A 131 -13.08 -8.33 6.61
C ARG A 131 -13.88 -7.78 5.43
N ALA A 132 -13.71 -6.50 5.11
CA ALA A 132 -14.38 -5.88 3.97
C ALA A 132 -13.94 -6.51 2.63
N LEU A 133 -12.68 -6.98 2.54
CA LEU A 133 -12.13 -7.65 1.36
C LEU A 133 -12.37 -9.17 1.29
N GLY A 134 -13.09 -9.77 2.25
CA GLY A 134 -13.55 -11.17 2.14
C GLY A 134 -12.45 -12.25 2.30
N SER A 135 -11.30 -11.92 2.90
CA SER A 135 -10.21 -12.88 3.04
C SER A 135 -10.53 -14.04 4.00
N LYS A 136 -10.25 -15.27 3.53
CA LYS A 136 -10.46 -16.53 4.29
C LYS A 136 -9.31 -16.84 5.27
N LYS A 137 -8.21 -16.09 5.29
CA LYS A 137 -7.01 -16.39 6.10
C LYS A 137 -6.69 -15.31 7.13
N ILE A 138 -7.67 -15.05 8.00
CA ILE A 138 -7.66 -14.04 9.07
C ILE A 138 -6.35 -14.06 9.89
N VAL A 139 -5.86 -15.23 10.29
CA VAL A 139 -4.70 -15.36 11.18
C VAL A 139 -3.42 -14.76 10.57
N ARG A 140 -3.14 -15.02 9.29
CA ARG A 140 -1.95 -14.49 8.62
C ARG A 140 -2.02 -12.96 8.54
N GLU A 141 -3.20 -12.44 8.29
CA GLU A 141 -3.43 -11.01 8.15
C GLU A 141 -3.32 -10.29 9.49
N VAL A 142 -3.86 -10.87 10.57
CA VAL A 142 -3.68 -10.34 11.93
C VAL A 142 -2.19 -10.26 12.27
N ILE A 143 -1.43 -11.32 11.98
CA ILE A 143 0.01 -11.35 12.27
C ILE A 143 0.75 -10.29 11.46
N VAL A 144 0.48 -10.17 10.15
CA VAL A 144 1.11 -9.14 9.32
C VAL A 144 0.72 -7.74 9.78
N ALA A 145 -0.55 -7.52 10.12
CA ALA A 145 -1.05 -6.25 10.63
C ALA A 145 -0.35 -5.84 11.93
N LEU A 146 -0.25 -6.78 12.87
CA LEU A 146 0.40 -6.55 14.17
C LEU A 146 1.90 -6.32 13.99
N VAL A 147 2.59 -7.16 13.21
CA VAL A 147 4.04 -7.01 12.97
C VAL A 147 4.34 -5.70 12.27
N LEU A 148 3.54 -5.33 11.26
CA LEU A 148 3.73 -4.09 10.52
C LEU A 148 3.40 -2.88 11.40
N SER A 149 2.27 -2.88 12.09
CA SER A 149 1.87 -1.79 12.99
C SER A 149 2.87 -1.60 14.12
N PHE A 150 3.33 -2.69 14.74
CA PHE A 150 4.34 -2.63 15.79
C PHE A 150 5.70 -2.19 15.25
N GLY A 151 6.09 -2.65 14.06
CA GLY A 151 7.31 -2.20 13.38
C GLY A 151 7.29 -0.70 13.07
N VAL A 152 6.15 -0.18 12.61
CA VAL A 152 5.95 1.26 12.38
C VAL A 152 5.96 2.02 13.71
N TYR A 153 5.28 1.53 14.75
CA TYR A 153 5.32 2.14 16.08
C TYR A 153 6.76 2.26 16.57
N LEU A 154 7.52 1.17 16.55
CA LEU A 154 8.92 1.16 16.98
C LEU A 154 9.78 2.08 16.11
N ALA A 155 9.57 2.09 14.80
CA ALA A 155 10.27 2.99 13.90
C ALA A 155 10.02 4.45 14.29
N PHE A 156 8.77 4.87 14.51
CA PHE A 156 8.53 6.27 14.87
C PHE A 156 8.97 6.62 16.30
N THR A 157 8.66 5.77 17.28
CA THR A 157 8.99 6.04 18.68
C THR A 157 10.49 5.96 18.97
N ARG A 158 11.21 5.02 18.35
CA ARG A 158 12.66 4.81 18.61
C ARG A 158 13.59 5.42 17.56
N LEU A 159 13.19 5.47 16.29
CA LEU A 159 14.05 6.02 15.23
C LEU A 159 13.86 7.54 15.10
N LEU A 160 12.65 8.03 15.37
CA LEU A 160 12.27 9.43 15.18
C LEU A 160 11.99 10.17 16.49
N GLU A 161 12.03 9.50 17.65
CA GLU A 161 11.68 10.08 18.96
C GLU A 161 10.36 10.87 18.95
N ILE A 162 9.45 10.53 18.03
CA ILE A 162 8.13 11.15 17.94
C ILE A 162 7.21 10.35 18.85
N SER A 163 6.63 11.02 19.85
CA SER A 163 5.57 10.44 20.68
C SER A 163 4.32 10.20 19.83
N LEU A 164 4.11 8.95 19.41
CA LEU A 164 2.80 8.53 18.94
C LEU A 164 1.87 8.36 20.14
N PRO A 165 0.55 8.59 19.98
CA PRO A 165 -0.41 8.37 21.05
C PRO A 165 -0.38 6.91 21.49
N GLU A 166 0.10 6.72 22.72
CA GLU A 166 0.29 5.43 23.40
C GLU A 166 -1.06 4.80 23.78
N GLY A 167 -2.13 5.61 23.89
CA GLY A 167 -3.46 5.17 24.26
C GLY A 167 -3.48 4.46 25.62
N VAL A 168 -4.22 3.36 25.72
CA VAL A 168 -4.39 2.59 26.98
C VAL A 168 -3.22 1.65 27.28
N LEU A 169 -2.26 1.50 26.36
CA LEU A 169 -1.09 0.63 26.54
C LEU A 169 0.16 1.51 26.72
N PRO A 170 0.67 1.65 27.96
CA PRO A 170 1.95 2.31 28.18
C PRO A 170 3.06 1.34 27.72
N LEU A 171 3.58 1.51 26.50
CA LEU A 171 4.69 0.72 25.96
C LEU A 171 5.73 1.58 25.26
#